data_AF-M0LFM9-F1
#
_entry.id   AF-M0LFM9-F1
#
_cell.length_a   1.000
_cell.length_b   1.000
_cell.length_c   1.000
_cell.angle_alpha   90.00
_cell.angle_beta   90.00
_cell.angle_gamma   90.00
#
_symmetry.space_group_name_H-M   'P 1'
#
loop_
_entity.id
_entity.type
_entity.pdbx_description
1 polymer ?
#
loop_
_entity_poly.entity_id
_entity_poly.type
_entity_poly.pdbx_seq_one_letter_code
_entity_poly.pdbx_strand_id
1 'polypeptide(L)'
;MKEDDWLQDAVIRALEERDDIHTSILAYAEVLVLFYDHETAEYEIDAPRAITNLLELVPIVPNEHEDAVLAAAAFLDEYDLTPFDALHAGLVTVGDECVLTTEQDYDTVGLDRTPLKPVSSE
;
A
#
# COMPACT_ATOMS: atom_id res chain seq x y z
N MET A 1 -10.67 12.43 -23.92
CA MET A 1 -11.07 11.12 -24.44
C MET A 1 -9.82 10.53 -25.09
N LYS A 2 -9.14 9.59 -24.42
CA LYS A 2 -8.02 8.88 -25.05
C LYS A 2 -8.65 7.93 -26.05
N GLU A 3 -8.44 8.21 -27.33
CA GLU A 3 -9.00 7.44 -28.43
C GLU A 3 -8.28 6.09 -28.53
N ASP A 4 -9.10 5.04 -28.52
CA ASP A 4 -8.81 3.61 -28.53
C ASP A 4 -7.92 3.08 -27.39
N ASP A 5 -8.50 2.17 -26.61
CA ASP A 5 -7.83 1.40 -25.57
C ASP A 5 -6.93 0.31 -26.19
N TRP A 6 -6.12 0.70 -27.18
CA TRP A 6 -5.22 -0.19 -27.94
C TRP A 6 -4.23 -0.92 -27.03
N LEU A 7 -4.03 -0.41 -25.82
CA LEU A 7 -3.16 -1.00 -24.82
C LEU A 7 -3.88 -2.07 -23.98
N GLN A 8 -5.20 -1.98 -23.77
CA GLN A 8 -5.92 -2.92 -22.91
C GLN A 8 -5.82 -4.36 -23.43
N ASP A 9 -6.17 -4.60 -24.70
CA ASP A 9 -6.10 -5.94 -25.29
C ASP A 9 -4.66 -6.50 -25.26
N ALA A 10 -3.66 -5.63 -25.47
CA ALA A 10 -2.26 -6.01 -25.41
C ALA A 10 -1.82 -6.37 -23.98
N VAL A 11 -2.30 -5.63 -22.97
CA VAL A 11 -2.02 -5.90 -21.55
C VAL A 11 -2.68 -7.20 -21.10
N ILE A 12 -3.97 -7.39 -21.41
CA ILE A 12 -4.69 -8.62 -21.08
C ILE A 12 -3.98 -9.83 -21.68
N ARG A 13 -3.64 -9.75 -22.97
CA ARG A 13 -2.91 -10.82 -23.64
C ARG A 13 -1.55 -11.08 -23.00
N ALA A 14 -0.82 -10.04 -22.59
CA ALA A 14 0.45 -10.21 -21.90
C ALA A 14 0.27 -10.91 -20.54
N LEU A 15 -0.74 -10.53 -19.75
CA LEU A 15 -1.06 -11.18 -18.47
C LEU A 15 -1.49 -12.64 -18.64
N GLU A 16 -2.16 -12.99 -19.74
CA GLU A 16 -2.58 -14.37 -20.03
C GLU A 16 -1.42 -15.24 -20.58
N GLU A 17 -0.51 -14.67 -21.36
CA GLU A 17 0.57 -15.41 -22.04
C GLU A 17 1.88 -15.49 -21.23
N ARG A 18 2.04 -14.68 -20.18
CA ARG A 18 3.32 -14.52 -19.45
C ARG A 18 3.14 -14.72 -17.96
N ASP A 19 3.75 -15.77 -17.43
CA ASP A 19 3.80 -16.05 -15.98
C ASP A 19 4.98 -15.38 -15.26
N ASP A 20 5.86 -14.67 -15.98
CA ASP A 20 7.08 -14.04 -15.44
C ASP A 20 6.91 -12.55 -15.08
N ILE A 21 5.69 -12.02 -15.20
CA ILE A 21 5.38 -10.62 -14.90
C ILE A 21 5.31 -10.43 -13.38
N HIS A 22 6.06 -9.46 -12.90
CA HIS A 22 6.07 -9.05 -11.50
C HIS A 22 6.42 -7.56 -11.42
N THR A 23 6.19 -6.97 -10.25
CA THR A 23 6.52 -5.57 -9.99
C THR A 23 7.21 -5.40 -8.64
N SER A 24 7.42 -4.15 -8.24
CA SER A 24 8.01 -3.77 -6.95
C SER A 24 6.97 -3.15 -6.03
N ILE A 25 7.26 -3.15 -4.74
CA ILE A 25 6.47 -2.46 -3.71
C ILE A 25 6.25 -0.97 -4.02
N LEU A 26 7.20 -0.33 -4.72
CA LEU A 26 7.11 1.08 -5.07
C LEU A 26 5.98 1.36 -6.06
N ALA A 27 5.72 0.44 -7.00
CA ALA A 27 4.60 0.60 -7.93
C ALA A 27 3.26 0.52 -7.18
N TYR A 28 3.17 -0.35 -6.18
CA TYR A 28 1.99 -0.42 -5.32
C TYR A 28 1.87 0.79 -4.39
N ALA A 29 2.98 1.39 -3.95
CA ALA A 29 2.96 2.65 -3.21
C ALA A 29 2.30 3.77 -4.04
N GLU A 30 2.59 3.85 -5.34
CA GLU A 30 1.93 4.79 -6.25
C GLU A 30 0.42 4.52 -6.35
N VAL A 31 0.02 3.25 -6.41
CA VAL A 31 -1.40 2.85 -6.43
C VAL A 31 -2.11 3.26 -5.14
N LEU A 32 -1.50 3.09 -3.96
CA LEU A 32 -2.05 3.55 -2.69
C LEU A 32 -2.25 5.07 -2.68
N VAL A 33 -1.32 5.83 -3.26
CA VAL A 33 -1.48 7.29 -3.43
C VAL A 33 -2.69 7.63 -4.31
N LEU A 34 -2.91 6.87 -5.39
CA LEU A 34 -4.08 7.06 -6.24
C LEU A 34 -5.40 6.76 -5.50
N PHE A 35 -5.40 5.81 -4.57
CA PHE A 35 -6.60 5.45 -3.80
C PHE A 35 -6.90 6.44 -2.67
N TYR A 36 -5.88 7.08 -2.10
CA TYR A 36 -6.02 8.02 -1.00
C TYR A 36 -6.55 9.41 -1.40
N ASP A 37 -6.37 9.83 -2.66
CA ASP A 37 -6.86 11.15 -3.11
C ASP A 37 -8.38 11.13 -3.38
N HIS A 38 -9.17 11.09 -2.30
CA HIS A 38 -10.63 11.06 -2.33
C HIS A 38 -11.26 12.36 -2.87
N GLU A 39 -10.52 13.48 -2.90
CA GLU A 39 -11.05 14.76 -3.41
C GLU A 39 -11.01 14.84 -4.94
N THR A 40 -10.11 14.11 -5.59
CA THR A 40 -10.00 14.08 -7.06
C THR A 40 -10.47 12.77 -7.70
N ALA A 41 -10.67 11.71 -6.91
CA ALA A 41 -11.14 10.43 -7.41
C ALA A 41 -12.59 10.50 -7.90
N GLU A 42 -12.83 10.02 -9.13
CA GLU A 42 -14.18 9.92 -9.71
C GLU A 42 -15.05 8.87 -8.98
N TYR A 43 -14.41 7.95 -8.25
CA TYR A 43 -15.05 6.83 -7.56
C TYR A 43 -14.38 6.56 -6.22
N GLU A 44 -15.17 6.13 -5.23
CA GLU A 44 -14.65 5.55 -3.98
C GLU A 44 -14.10 4.15 -4.28
N ILE A 45 -12.83 3.93 -3.96
CA ILE A 45 -12.14 2.66 -4.22
C ILE A 45 -11.91 1.96 -2.88
N ASP A 46 -12.43 0.74 -2.76
CA ASP A 46 -12.10 -0.20 -1.69
C ASP A 46 -10.64 -0.65 -1.89
N ALA A 47 -9.72 0.03 -1.20
CA ALA A 47 -8.29 -0.17 -1.37
C ALA A 47 -7.85 -1.61 -1.04
N PRO A 48 -8.26 -2.23 0.08
CA PRO A 48 -7.92 -3.62 0.39
C PRO A 48 -8.34 -4.58 -0.73
N ARG A 49 -9.56 -4.44 -1.25
CA ARG A 49 -10.05 -5.29 -2.32
C ARG A 49 -9.31 -5.05 -3.64
N ALA A 50 -9.07 -3.80 -4.00
CA ALA A 50 -8.37 -3.44 -5.23
C ALA A 50 -6.93 -3.98 -5.23
N ILE A 51 -6.22 -3.80 -4.11
CA ILE A 51 -4.84 -4.29 -3.94
C ILE A 51 -4.79 -5.82 -4.01
N THR A 52 -5.72 -6.52 -3.33
CA THR A 52 -5.79 -7.99 -3.39
C THR A 52 -5.95 -8.48 -4.82
N ASN A 53 -6.88 -7.91 -5.59
CA ASN A 53 -7.10 -8.30 -6.99
C ASN A 53 -5.88 -7.98 -7.86
N LEU A 54 -5.20 -6.86 -7.62
CA LEU A 54 -4.00 -6.49 -8.38
C LEU A 54 -2.85 -7.45 -8.10
N LEU A 55 -2.66 -7.88 -6.85
CA LEU A 55 -1.62 -8.84 -6.47
C LEU A 55 -1.82 -10.21 -7.15
N GLU A 56 -3.06 -10.63 -7.35
CA GLU A 56 -3.37 -11.85 -8.13
C GLU A 56 -2.98 -11.72 -9.61
N LEU A 57 -2.96 -10.50 -10.17
CA LEU A 57 -2.60 -10.24 -11.56
C LEU A 57 -1.11 -10.00 -11.74
N VAL A 58 -0.50 -9.21 -10.86
CA VAL A 58 0.90 -8.81 -10.92
C VAL A 58 1.49 -8.87 -9.50
N PRO A 59 2.16 -9.98 -9.14
CA PRO A 59 2.75 -10.16 -7.83
C PRO A 59 3.93 -9.21 -7.60
N ILE A 60 4.28 -9.01 -6.33
CA ILE A 60 5.42 -8.18 -5.94
C ILE A 60 6.63 -9.08 -5.66
N VAL A 61 7.79 -8.65 -6.13
CA VAL A 61 9.07 -9.25 -5.75
C VAL A 61 9.91 -8.23 -4.96
N PRO A 62 10.48 -8.60 -3.80
CA PRO A 62 10.34 -9.88 -3.08
C PRO A 62 8.94 -10.12 -2.49
N ASN A 63 8.55 -11.39 -2.36
CA ASN A 63 7.20 -11.80 -1.94
C ASN A 63 6.79 -11.29 -0.54
N GLU A 64 7.77 -11.05 0.34
CA GLU A 64 7.54 -10.46 1.67
C GLU A 64 6.88 -9.06 1.62
N HIS A 65 7.01 -8.37 0.49
CA HIS A 65 6.35 -7.08 0.28
C HIS A 65 4.85 -7.20 -0.03
N GLU A 66 4.34 -8.37 -0.42
CA GLU A 66 2.91 -8.55 -0.68
C GLU A 66 2.09 -8.36 0.59
N ASP A 67 2.48 -9.04 1.67
CA ASP A 67 1.83 -8.92 2.98
C ASP A 67 1.91 -7.49 3.51
N ALA A 68 3.04 -6.80 3.28
CA ALA A 68 3.22 -5.42 3.71
C ALA A 68 2.26 -4.46 2.99
N VAL A 69 2.03 -4.65 1.70
CA VAL A 69 1.10 -3.83 0.91
C VAL A 69 -0.35 -4.15 1.24
N LEU A 70 -0.69 -5.41 1.52
CA LEU A 70 -2.03 -5.79 2.01
C LEU A 70 -2.34 -5.14 3.36
N ALA A 71 -1.38 -5.18 4.30
CA ALA A 71 -1.51 -4.48 5.57
C ALA A 71 -1.63 -2.96 5.38
N ALA A 72 -0.83 -2.37 4.50
CA ALA A 72 -0.92 -0.95 4.17
C ALA A 72 -2.29 -0.55 3.62
N ALA A 73 -2.87 -1.35 2.73
CA ALA A 73 -4.20 -1.09 2.17
C ALA A 73 -5.28 -1.08 3.26
N ALA A 74 -5.18 -1.99 4.24
CA ALA A 74 -6.07 -2.01 5.40
C ALA A 74 -5.85 -0.79 6.30
N PHE A 75 -4.60 -0.39 6.56
CA PHE A 75 -4.33 0.79 7.39
C PHE A 75 -4.80 2.10 6.74
N LEU A 76 -4.67 2.21 5.42
CA LEU A 76 -5.17 3.34 4.64
C LEU A 76 -6.70 3.44 4.75
N ASP A 77 -7.42 2.32 4.58
CA ASP A 77 -8.89 2.29 4.59
C ASP A 77 -9.49 2.45 6.00
N GLU A 78 -8.94 1.75 7.00
CA GLU A 78 -9.52 1.70 8.34
C GLU A 78 -9.10 2.88 9.24
N TYR A 79 -7.90 3.45 9.02
CA TYR A 79 -7.30 4.45 9.92
C TYR A 79 -6.91 5.75 9.23
N ASP A 80 -7.22 5.90 7.93
CA ASP A 80 -6.96 7.12 7.13
C ASP A 80 -5.48 7.53 7.15
N LEU A 81 -4.57 6.57 7.32
CA LEU A 81 -3.14 6.83 7.25
C LEU A 81 -2.77 7.27 5.84
N THR A 82 -1.84 8.24 5.75
CA THR A 82 -1.30 8.62 4.44
C THR A 82 -0.65 7.39 3.76
N PRO A 83 -0.64 7.30 2.43
CA PRO A 83 -0.18 6.11 1.71
C PRO A 83 1.20 5.60 2.14
N PHE A 84 2.14 6.52 2.35
CA PHE A 84 3.50 6.17 2.76
C PHE A 84 3.58 5.79 4.25
N ASP A 85 2.76 6.40 5.12
CA ASP A 85 2.66 5.99 6.51
C ASP A 85 2.00 4.61 6.64
N ALA A 86 0.95 4.36 5.87
CA ALA A 86 0.30 3.05 5.78
C ALA A 86 1.28 1.98 5.28
N LEU A 87 2.06 2.27 4.24
CA LEU A 87 3.08 1.35 3.73
C LEU A 87 4.19 1.08 4.75
N HIS A 88 4.64 2.11 5.45
CA HIS A 88 5.61 1.96 6.52
C HIS A 88 5.06 1.12 7.68
N ALA A 89 3.81 1.36 8.10
CA ALA A 89 3.11 0.54 9.10
C ALA A 89 2.99 -0.93 8.65
N GLY A 90 2.66 -1.17 7.38
CA GLY A 90 2.59 -2.51 6.80
C GLY A 90 3.92 -3.26 6.86
N LEU A 91 5.02 -2.59 6.50
CA LEU A 91 6.38 -3.16 6.59
C LEU A 91 6.76 -3.51 8.03
N VAL A 92 6.48 -2.62 8.98
CA VAL A 92 6.77 -2.83 10.41
C VAL A 92 5.94 -3.99 10.97
N THR A 93 4.66 -4.07 10.58
CA THR A 93 3.74 -5.15 11.00
C THR A 93 4.24 -6.52 10.56
N VAL A 94 4.64 -6.64 9.29
CA VAL A 94 5.15 -7.91 8.72
C VAL A 94 6.54 -8.25 9.26
N GLY A 95 7.36 -7.23 9.52
CA GLY A 95 8.70 -7.39 10.07
C GLY A 95 8.76 -7.70 11.57
N ASP A 96 7.65 -7.58 12.31
CA ASP A 96 7.61 -7.64 13.79
C ASP A 96 8.60 -6.64 14.43
N GLU A 97 8.68 -5.45 13.84
CA GLU A 97 9.58 -4.37 14.26
C GLU A 97 8.85 -3.29 15.09
N CYS A 98 9.60 -2.31 15.60
CA CYS A 98 9.05 -1.14 16.30
C CYS A 98 9.36 0.15 15.54
N VAL A 99 8.49 1.16 15.66
CA VAL A 99 8.68 2.45 14.98
C VAL A 99 9.31 3.48 15.91
N LEU A 100 10.46 4.04 15.51
CA LEU A 100 11.06 5.19 16.18
C LEU A 100 10.54 6.48 15.55
N THR A 101 9.56 7.14 16.17
CA THR A 101 8.89 8.30 15.54
C THR A 101 8.25 9.27 16.54
N THR A 102 8.02 10.50 16.09
CA THR A 102 7.16 11.48 16.77
C THR A 102 5.70 11.37 16.35
N GLU A 103 5.42 10.71 15.23
CA GLU A 103 4.08 10.50 14.71
C GLU A 103 3.28 9.63 15.69
N GLN A 104 2.09 10.10 16.07
CA GLN A 104 1.20 9.43 17.02
C GLN A 104 0.17 8.57 16.30
N ASP A 105 -0.06 8.77 15.00
CA ASP A 105 -1.06 8.01 14.26
C ASP A 105 -0.74 6.49 14.27
N TYR A 106 0.54 6.11 14.38
CA TYR A 106 0.94 4.71 14.57
C TYR A 106 0.43 4.07 15.86
N ASP A 107 0.11 4.86 16.89
CA ASP A 107 -0.49 4.35 18.13
C ASP A 107 -1.94 3.84 17.87
N THR A 108 -2.63 4.37 16.85
CA THR A 108 -4.01 4.01 16.51
C THR A 108 -4.11 2.67 15.79
N VAL A 109 -3.09 2.32 14.99
CA VAL A 109 -2.97 1.04 14.29
C VAL A 109 -2.32 -0.07 15.14
N GLY A 110 -2.03 0.22 16.42
CA GLY A 110 -1.54 -0.77 17.39
C GLY A 110 -0.07 -1.15 17.24
N LEU A 111 0.75 -0.31 16.59
CA LEU A 111 2.19 -0.56 16.46
C LEU A 111 2.95 -0.15 17.72
N ASP A 112 3.98 -0.94 18.04
CA ASP A 112 4.91 -0.60 19.12
C ASP A 112 5.79 0.59 18.72
N ARG A 113 5.56 1.73 19.37
CA ARG A 113 6.27 2.98 19.10
C ARG A 113 7.30 3.31 20.17
N THR A 114 8.53 3.59 19.75
CA THR A 114 9.53 4.26 20.59
C THR A 114 9.45 5.78 20.37
N PRO A 115 9.10 6.59 21.38
CA PRO A 115 8.97 8.02 21.22
C PRO A 115 10.35 8.69 21.07
N LEU A 116 10.48 9.59 20.08
CA LEU A 116 11.71 10.38 19.86
C LEU A 116 11.86 11.57 20.83
N LYS A 117 10.79 11.98 21.50
CA LYS A 117 10.86 13.08 22.48
C LYS A 117 11.56 12.57 23.75
N PRO A 118 12.49 13.33 24.35
CA PRO A 118 13.02 12.98 25.65
C PRO A 118 11.85 12.89 26.63
N VAL A 119 11.79 11.80 27.39
CA VAL A 119 10.85 11.69 28.51
C VAL A 119 11.18 12.84 29.44
N SER A 120 10.33 13.87 29.49
CA SER A 120 10.52 14.99 30.40
C SER A 120 10.69 14.41 31.80
N SER A 121 11.90 14.50 32.34
CA SER A 121 12.14 14.19 33.74
C SER A 121 11.51 15.32 34.54
N GLU A 122 10.45 15.00 35.30
CA GLU A 122 9.90 15.94 36.30
C GLU A 122 10.97 16.34 37.34
#